data_AF-A0A4U0GG37-F1
#
_entry.id   AF-A0A4U0GG37-F1
#
_cell.length_a   1.000
_cell.length_b   1.000
_cell.length_c   1.000
_cell.angle_alpha   90.00
_cell.angle_beta   90.00
_cell.angle_gamma   90.00
#
_symmetry.space_group_name_H-M   'P 1'
#
loop_
_entity.id
_entity.type
_entity.pdbx_description
1 polymer ?
#
loop_
_entity_poly.entity_id
_entity_poly.type
_entity_poly.pdbx_seq_one_letter_code
_entity_poly.pdbx_strand_id
1 'polypeptide(L)'
;MAKAKVTHSQDAVQITFNGDRRNPEPSTAVVQFPGGHIEVSRCSDGTYWAHVAFVSGANIVAGRIDRVGRVDAVEDLEDAGSITHIAVRVANNVPHFDPNV
;
A
#
# COMPACT_ATOMS: atom_id res chain seq x y z
N MET A 1 -13.17 -0.84 -18.30
CA MET A 1 -12.40 -1.65 -17.33
C MET A 1 -11.35 -0.78 -16.69
N ALA A 2 -11.05 -1.01 -15.42
CA ALA A 2 -9.92 -0.37 -14.75
C ALA A 2 -8.62 -0.74 -15.43
N LYS A 3 -7.63 0.15 -15.40
CA LYS A 3 -6.33 -0.06 -16.04
C LYS A 3 -5.20 0.09 -15.03
N ALA A 4 -4.13 -0.68 -15.28
CA ALA A 4 -2.88 -0.60 -14.54
C ALA A 4 -1.73 -0.57 -15.55
N LYS A 5 -0.71 0.25 -15.28
CA LYS A 5 0.57 0.17 -15.97
C LYS A 5 1.52 -0.66 -15.10
N VAL A 6 2.09 -1.72 -15.67
CA VAL A 6 3.08 -2.56 -14.98
C VAL A 6 4.46 -2.28 -15.58
N THR A 7 5.37 -1.76 -14.75
CA THR A 7 6.76 -1.50 -15.12
C THR A 7 7.63 -2.57 -14.47
N HIS A 8 8.52 -3.20 -15.25
CA HIS A 8 9.42 -4.26 -14.79
C HIS A 8 10.86 -3.76 -14.80
N SER A 9 11.65 -4.12 -13.80
CA SER A 9 13.11 -4.05 -13.80
C SER A 9 13.70 -5.47 -13.67
N GLN A 10 15.02 -5.57 -13.46
CA GLN A 10 15.69 -6.85 -13.24
C GLN A 10 15.23 -7.55 -11.95
N ASP A 11 14.81 -6.79 -10.94
CA ASP A 11 14.53 -7.26 -9.58
C ASP A 11 13.27 -6.64 -8.94
N ALA A 12 12.62 -5.68 -9.60
CA ALA A 12 11.46 -4.96 -9.09
C ALA A 12 10.31 -4.90 -10.09
N VAL A 13 9.09 -4.79 -9.56
CA VAL A 13 7.87 -4.59 -10.33
C VAL A 13 7.09 -3.44 -9.69
N GLN A 14 6.69 -2.47 -10.51
CA GLN A 14 5.83 -1.36 -10.10
C GLN A 14 4.49 -1.45 -10.82
N ILE A 15 3.40 -1.30 -10.06
CA ILE A 15 2.04 -1.17 -10.60
C ILE A 15 1.58 0.27 -10.38
N THR A 16 1.21 0.97 -11.45
CA THR A 16 0.77 2.38 -11.41
C THR A 16 -0.68 2.51 -11.83
N PHE A 17 -1.47 3.25 -11.05
CA PHE A 17 -2.84 3.65 -11.36
C PHE A 17 -2.88 5.18 -11.51
N ASN A 18 -3.14 5.68 -12.72
CA ASN A 18 -3.07 7.12 -12.99
C ASN A 18 -4.33 7.89 -12.55
N GLY A 19 -5.47 7.20 -12.40
CA GLY A 19 -6.73 7.83 -11.98
C GLY A 19 -7.31 8.85 -12.97
N ASP A 20 -6.86 8.85 -14.24
CA ASP A 20 -7.28 9.83 -15.25
C ASP A 20 -8.47 9.31 -16.10
N ARG A 21 -9.14 10.21 -16.85
CA ARG A 21 -10.33 9.86 -17.66
C ARG A 21 -10.07 8.76 -18.69
N ARG A 22 -8.86 8.69 -19.26
CA ARG A 22 -8.45 7.70 -20.27
C ARG A 22 -7.89 6.42 -19.63
N ASN A 23 -7.38 6.53 -18.40
CA ASN A 23 -6.82 5.46 -17.57
C ASN A 23 -7.46 5.48 -16.18
N PRO A 24 -8.75 5.12 -16.07
CA PRO A 24 -9.42 5.09 -14.79
C PRO A 24 -8.72 4.08 -13.87
N GLU A 25 -8.39 4.53 -12.67
CA GLU A 25 -7.90 3.66 -11.59
C GLU A 25 -9.00 2.68 -11.15
N PRO A 26 -8.63 1.50 -10.64
CA PRO A 26 -9.59 0.58 -10.03
C PRO A 26 -10.14 1.14 -8.72
N SER A 27 -11.34 0.71 -8.34
CA SER A 27 -11.87 0.96 -6.99
C SER A 27 -11.07 0.19 -5.92
N THR A 28 -10.52 -0.96 -6.28
CA THR A 28 -9.72 -1.82 -5.41
C THR A 28 -8.61 -2.49 -6.21
N ALA A 29 -7.40 -2.45 -5.69
CA ALA A 29 -6.25 -3.18 -6.22
C ALA A 29 -5.62 -4.03 -5.12
N VAL A 30 -5.22 -5.27 -5.47
CA VAL A 30 -4.64 -6.23 -4.52
C VAL A 30 -3.33 -6.77 -5.07
N VAL A 31 -2.29 -6.82 -4.23
CA VAL A 31 -1.03 -7.51 -4.47
C VAL A 31 -0.93 -8.67 -3.48
N GLN A 32 -0.92 -9.90 -3.97
CA GLN A 32 -0.85 -11.11 -3.14
C GLN A 32 0.57 -11.66 -3.08
N PHE A 33 0.95 -12.19 -1.91
CA PHE A 33 2.25 -12.82 -1.70
C PHE A 33 2.14 -13.93 -0.65
N PRO A 34 3.10 -14.87 -0.58
CA PRO A 34 3.13 -15.85 0.49
C PRO A 34 3.15 -15.18 1.86
N GLY A 35 2.12 -15.43 2.66
CA GLY A 35 1.97 -14.87 4.01
C GLY A 35 0.94 -13.75 4.15
N GLY A 36 0.44 -13.17 3.04
CA GLY A 36 -0.55 -12.09 3.11
C GLY A 36 -0.90 -11.43 1.78
N HIS A 37 -1.48 -10.24 1.87
CA HIS A 37 -1.71 -9.37 0.72
C HIS A 37 -1.71 -7.90 1.14
N ILE A 38 -1.45 -7.03 0.16
CA ILE A 38 -1.63 -5.59 0.27
C ILE A 38 -2.84 -5.21 -0.59
N GLU A 39 -3.71 -4.36 -0.06
CA GLU A 39 -4.85 -3.82 -0.79
C GLU A 39 -4.84 -2.28 -0.74
N VAL A 40 -5.17 -1.65 -1.86
CA VAL A 40 -5.52 -0.22 -1.91
C VAL A 40 -6.94 -0.09 -2.42
N SER A 41 -7.81 0.52 -1.62
CA SER A 41 -9.24 0.68 -1.91
C SER A 41 -9.65 2.16 -1.87
N ARG A 42 -10.24 2.64 -2.96
CA ARG A 42 -10.73 4.02 -3.10
C ARG A 42 -12.13 4.18 -2.51
N CYS A 43 -12.29 5.17 -1.65
CA CYS A 43 -13.56 5.55 -1.06
C CYS A 43 -14.36 6.49 -1.98
N SER A 44 -15.67 6.61 -1.73
CA SER A 44 -16.55 7.50 -2.50
C SER A 44 -16.22 8.99 -2.32
N ASP A 45 -15.53 9.35 -1.24
CA ASP A 45 -15.07 10.70 -0.92
C ASP A 45 -13.70 11.06 -1.53
N GLY A 46 -13.12 10.15 -2.33
CA GLY A 46 -11.80 10.34 -2.93
C GLY A 46 -10.62 10.06 -1.99
N THR A 47 -10.88 9.64 -0.75
CA THR A 47 -9.84 9.07 0.13
C THR A 47 -9.58 7.61 -0.22
N TYR A 48 -8.51 7.04 0.33
CA TYR A 48 -8.12 5.65 0.12
C TYR A 48 -7.89 4.97 1.46
N TRP A 49 -8.09 3.66 1.50
CA TRP A 49 -7.51 2.80 2.50
C TRP A 49 -6.39 1.99 1.88
N ALA A 50 -5.22 2.01 2.52
CA ALA A 50 -4.13 1.09 2.25
C ALA A 50 -4.09 0.05 3.37
N HIS A 51 -4.27 -1.21 3.01
CA HIS A 51 -4.31 -2.35 3.92
C HIS A 51 -3.11 -3.25 3.70
N VAL A 52 -2.59 -3.78 4.79
CA VAL A 52 -1.69 -4.94 4.81
C VAL A 52 -2.35 -5.99 5.68
N ALA A 53 -2.73 -7.11 5.07
CA ALA A 53 -3.39 -8.20 5.75
C ALA A 53 -2.49 -9.44 5.72
N PHE A 54 -2.40 -10.12 6.86
CA PHE A 54 -1.58 -11.31 7.04
C PHE A 54 -2.48 -12.52 7.22
N VAL A 55 -2.03 -13.67 6.70
CA VAL A 55 -2.75 -14.95 6.90
C VAL A 55 -2.77 -15.34 8.38
N SER A 56 -1.73 -14.97 9.13
CA SER A 56 -1.57 -15.20 10.57
C SER A 56 -0.65 -14.13 11.15
N GLY A 57 -0.90 -13.71 12.40
CA GLY A 57 0.01 -12.80 13.12
C GLY A 57 1.40 -13.41 13.34
N ALA A 58 1.52 -14.74 13.35
CA ALA A 58 2.82 -15.41 13.38
C ALA A 58 3.72 -15.11 12.16
N ASN A 59 3.16 -14.58 11.07
CA ASN A 59 3.92 -14.15 9.90
C ASN A 59 4.51 -12.74 10.07
N ILE A 60 4.16 -12.03 11.13
CA ILE A 60 4.69 -10.71 11.45
C ILE A 60 5.90 -10.90 12.35
N VAL A 61 7.09 -10.65 11.80
CA VAL A 61 8.37 -10.85 12.51
C VAL A 61 8.87 -9.54 13.11
N ALA A 62 8.62 -8.40 12.44
CA ALA A 62 8.99 -7.06 12.91
C ALA A 62 8.15 -6.00 12.16
N GLY A 63 8.16 -4.77 12.67
CA GLY A 63 7.50 -3.63 12.03
C GLY A 63 8.30 -2.34 12.17
N ARG A 64 8.00 -1.36 11.32
CA ARG A 64 8.59 -0.01 11.37
C ARG A 64 7.60 1.01 10.84
N ILE A 65 7.50 2.15 11.54
CA ILE A 65 6.74 3.31 11.08
C ILE A 65 7.68 4.52 11.13
N ASP A 66 8.06 5.01 9.95
CA ASP A 66 8.92 6.19 9.85
C ASP A 66 8.15 7.49 10.02
N ARG A 67 8.78 8.46 10.69
CA ARG A 67 8.25 9.80 10.91
C ARG A 67 9.27 10.84 10.47
N VAL A 68 8.80 12.01 10.02
CA VAL A 68 9.72 13.08 9.59
C VAL A 68 10.64 13.46 10.76
N GLY A 69 11.95 13.45 10.52
CA GLY A 69 12.97 13.76 11.52
C GLY A 69 13.20 12.65 12.56
N ARG A 70 12.56 11.48 12.41
CA ARG A 70 12.72 10.34 13.32
C ARG A 70 12.62 9.03 12.55
N VAL A 71 13.77 8.40 12.34
CA VAL A 71 13.83 6.99 11.93
C VAL A 71 13.65 6.19 13.20
N ASP A 72 12.46 5.63 13.40
CA ASP A 72 12.29 4.59 14.39
C ASP A 72 13.00 3.33 13.87
N ALA A 73 13.84 2.70 14.70
CA ALA A 73 14.53 1.48 14.34
C ALA A 73 13.52 0.37 14.02
N VAL A 74 13.98 -0.71 13.36
CA VAL A 74 13.18 -1.93 13.29
C VAL A 74 13.08 -2.47 14.71
N GLU A 75 11.91 -2.29 15.31
CA GLU A 75 11.60 -2.78 16.65
C GLU A 75 10.71 -4.01 16.53
N ASP A 76 10.78 -4.88 17.54
CA ASP A 76 9.76 -5.91 17.72
C ASP A 76 8.42 -5.21 17.83
N LEU A 77 7.45 -5.63 17.01
CA LEU A 77 6.14 -5.03 17.03
C LEU A 77 5.43 -5.52 18.30
N GLU A 78 5.04 -4.59 19.17
CA GLU A 78 4.13 -4.91 20.28
C GLU A 78 2.93 -5.68 19.72
N ASP A 79 2.56 -6.79 20.36
CA ASP A 79 1.45 -7.64 19.92
C ASP A 79 1.61 -8.30 18.53
N ALA A 80 2.84 -8.45 17.99
CA ALA A 80 3.08 -9.04 16.66
C ALA A 80 2.28 -10.34 16.36
N GLY A 81 2.10 -11.22 17.36
CA GLY A 81 1.36 -12.47 17.21
C GLY A 81 -0.17 -12.33 17.16
N SER A 82 -0.75 -11.21 17.60
CA SER A 82 -2.19 -10.95 17.58
C SER A 82 -2.61 -9.96 16.49
N ILE A 83 -1.66 -9.23 15.90
CA ILE A 83 -1.90 -8.37 14.75
C ILE A 83 -2.13 -9.24 13.51
N THR A 84 -3.22 -9.02 12.80
CA THR A 84 -3.51 -9.70 11.52
C THR A 84 -3.78 -8.72 10.38
N HIS A 85 -3.96 -7.44 10.71
CA HIS A 85 -4.38 -6.43 9.75
C HIS A 85 -3.88 -5.05 10.17
N ILE A 86 -3.25 -4.33 9.24
CA ILE A 86 -2.83 -2.94 9.41
C ILE A 86 -3.51 -2.11 8.32
N ALA A 87 -4.05 -0.96 8.68
CA ALA A 87 -4.76 -0.08 7.76
C ALA A 87 -4.36 1.38 7.96
N VAL A 88 -4.13 2.09 6.86
CA VAL A 88 -3.87 3.54 6.86
C VAL A 88 -4.87 4.21 5.92
N ARG A 89 -5.54 5.25 6.41
CA ARG A 89 -6.39 6.10 5.56
C ARG A 89 -5.54 7.20 4.94
N VAL A 90 -5.63 7.34 3.63
CA VAL A 90 -4.79 8.25 2.84
C VAL A 90 -5.67 9.21 2.06
N ALA A 91 -5.28 10.47 2.02
CA ALA A 91 -5.87 11.49 1.17
C ALA A 91 -4.77 12.14 0.32
N ASN A 92 -5.09 12.50 -0.92
CA ASN A 92 -4.16 13.21 -1.81
C ASN A 92 -4.15 14.72 -1.52
N ASN A 93 -3.90 15.10 -0.26
CA ASN A 93 -3.93 16.50 0.19
C ASN A 93 -2.75 17.31 -0.38
N VAL A 94 -1.64 16.65 -0.67
CA VAL A 94 -0.49 17.21 -1.36
C VAL A 94 -0.39 16.49 -2.71
N PRO A 95 -0.73 17.14 -3.83
CA PRO A 95 -0.69 16.50 -5.14
C PRO A 95 0.69 15.89 -5.40
N HIS A 96 0.72 14.59 -5.68
CA HIS A 96 1.95 13.94 -6.13
C HIS A 96 2.43 14.62 -7.43
N PHE A 97 3.63 15.20 -7.39
CA PHE A 97 4.37 15.54 -8.60
C PHE A 97 4.86 14.23 -9.20
N ASP A 98 4.22 13.78 -10.29
CA ASP A 98 4.80 12.73 -11.12
C ASP A 98 5.82 13.42 -12.06
N PRO A 99 7.13 13.18 -11.91
CA PRO A 99 8.15 13.80 -12.76
C PRO A 99 8.09 13.33 -14.22
N ASN A 100 7.19 12.40 -14.56
CA ASN A 100 7.07 11.80 -15.88
C ASN A 100 5.72 12.06 -16.57
N VAL A 101 4.90 13.01 -16.08
CA VAL A 101 3.78 13.62 -16.85
C VAL A 101 4.18 14.99 -17.40
#